data_AF-A0AAD9E906-F1
#
_entry.id   AF-A0AAD9E906-F1
#
_cell.length_a   1.000
_cell.length_b   1.000
_cell.length_c   1.000
_cell.angle_alpha   90.00
_cell.angle_beta   90.00
_cell.angle_gamma   90.00
#
_symmetry.space_group_name_H-M   'P 1'
#
loop_
_entity.id
_entity.type
_entity.pdbx_description
1 polymer ?
#
loop_
_entity_poly.entity_id
_entity_poly.type
_entity_poly.pdbx_seq_one_letter_code
_entity_poly.pdbx_strand_id
1 'polypeptide(L)'
;MFQCSTDDVSKFTEAVVGFIGKLVDDTIQRATIKKFSNQKPWLDKTMREALNSHTAAYNAGIISRNMVEYKSAAYGVRRAVREAKRRYGRKLESQFQQSGSRSLWQGLRTTRAHPPD
;
A
#
# COMPACT_ATOMS: atom_id res chain seq x y z
N MET A 1 -39.13 17.43 -14.44
CA MET A 1 -37.83 17.99 -14.88
C MET A 1 -37.50 17.58 -16.32
N PHE A 2 -37.55 16.30 -16.68
CA PHE A 2 -37.21 15.83 -18.06
C PHE A 2 -38.31 16.01 -19.12
N GLN A 3 -39.56 16.24 -18.71
CA GLN A 3 -40.71 16.36 -19.63
C GLN A 3 -40.68 17.66 -20.47
N CYS A 4 -39.90 18.67 -20.10
CA CYS A 4 -39.78 19.92 -20.86
C CYS A 4 -38.71 19.85 -21.96
N SER A 5 -38.00 18.72 -22.10
CA SER A 5 -36.90 18.53 -23.05
C SER A 5 -37.20 17.44 -24.09
N THR A 6 -38.43 16.91 -24.14
CA THR A 6 -38.79 15.76 -24.99
C THR A 6 -38.75 16.04 -26.48
N ASP A 7 -38.84 17.31 -26.88
CA ASP A 7 -38.93 17.72 -28.29
C ASP A 7 -37.53 17.90 -28.92
N ASP A 8 -36.47 17.85 -28.11
CA ASP A 8 -35.09 18.03 -28.53
C ASP A 8 -34.21 16.97 -27.85
N VAL A 9 -33.83 15.94 -28.61
CA VAL A 9 -33.03 14.80 -28.14
C VAL A 9 -31.71 15.24 -27.51
N SER A 10 -31.09 16.30 -28.03
CA SER A 10 -29.84 16.83 -27.49
C SER A 10 -30.07 17.42 -26.10
N LYS A 11 -31.10 18.25 -25.93
CA LYS A 11 -31.46 18.83 -24.62
C LYS A 11 -31.91 17.78 -23.61
N PHE A 12 -32.61 16.73 -24.06
CA PHE A 12 -32.98 15.62 -23.21
C PHE A 12 -31.74 14.87 -22.70
N THR A 13 -30.81 14.58 -23.61
CA THR A 13 -29.57 13.86 -23.28
C THR A 13 -28.70 14.67 -22.32
N GLU A 14 -28.55 15.98 -22.55
CA GLU A 14 -27.84 16.88 -21.62
C GLU A 14 -28.46 16.88 -20.23
N ALA A 15 -29.79 16.95 -20.13
CA ALA A 15 -30.49 16.93 -18.85
C ALA A 15 -30.27 15.61 -18.11
N VAL A 16 -30.36 14.46 -18.80
CA VAL A 16 -30.17 13.14 -18.21
C VAL A 16 -28.73 12.93 -17.77
N VAL A 17 -27.75 13.29 -18.60
CA VAL A 17 -26.32 13.20 -18.27
C VAL A 17 -26.00 14.10 -17.06
N GLY A 18 -26.51 15.33 -17.03
CA GLY A 18 -26.33 16.25 -15.91
C GLY A 18 -26.94 15.72 -14.61
N PHE A 19 -28.13 15.11 -14.68
CA PHE A 19 -28.76 14.51 -13.50
C PHE A 19 -27.99 13.29 -12.98
N ILE A 20 -27.51 12.42 -13.87
CA ILE A 20 -26.64 11.29 -13.48
C ILE A 20 -25.35 11.80 -12.84
N GLY A 21 -24.71 12.82 -13.43
CA GLY A 21 -23.51 13.46 -12.88
C GLY A 21 -23.75 13.99 -11.46
N LYS A 22 -24.85 14.70 -11.26
CA LYS A 22 -25.26 15.18 -9.94
C LYS A 22 -25.46 14.02 -8.95
N LEU A 23 -26.17 12.96 -9.33
CA LEU A 23 -26.37 11.80 -8.46
C LEU A 23 -25.04 11.13 -8.10
N VAL A 24 -24.10 11.04 -9.05
CA VAL A 24 -22.76 10.50 -8.80
C VAL A 24 -22.02 11.35 -7.77
N ASP A 25 -22.05 12.68 -7.92
CA ASP A 25 -21.38 13.59 -6.99
C ASP A 25 -22.05 13.61 -5.60
N ASP A 26 -23.38 13.50 -5.54
CA ASP A 26 -24.15 13.49 -4.29
C ASP A 26 -24.05 12.14 -3.54
N THR A 27 -23.96 11.02 -4.26
CA THR A 27 -23.95 9.66 -3.66
C THR A 27 -22.54 9.15 -3.36
N ILE A 28 -21.56 9.50 -4.18
CA ILE A 28 -20.17 9.05 -4.01
C ILE A 28 -19.42 10.11 -3.21
N GLN A 29 -19.29 9.88 -1.91
CA GLN A 29 -18.44 10.71 -1.06
C GLN A 29 -17.00 10.71 -1.59
N ARG A 30 -16.55 11.85 -2.12
CA ARG A 30 -15.16 12.07 -2.50
C ARG A 30 -14.30 12.34 -1.27
N ALA A 31 -13.76 11.27 -0.69
CA ALA A 31 -12.77 11.38 0.38
C ALA A 31 -11.35 11.47 -0.19
N THR A 32 -10.59 12.48 0.23
CA THR A 32 -9.15 12.55 -0.06
C THR A 32 -8.41 11.62 0.90
N ILE A 33 -8.09 10.41 0.45
CA ILE A 33 -7.35 9.44 1.27
C ILE A 33 -5.86 9.76 1.23
N LYS A 34 -5.34 10.34 2.32
CA LYS A 34 -3.89 10.53 2.51
C LYS A 34 -3.24 9.18 2.85
N LYS A 35 -2.68 8.52 1.84
CA LYS A 35 -1.92 7.27 2.03
C LYS A 35 -0.52 7.60 2.55
N PHE A 36 -0.33 7.48 3.86
CA PHE A 36 1.01 7.48 4.44
C PHE A 36 1.73 6.18 4.10
N SER A 37 3.03 6.27 3.85
CA SER A 37 3.86 5.09 3.69
C SER A 37 3.94 4.35 5.03
N ASN A 38 3.03 3.40 5.27
CA ASN A 38 3.14 2.43 6.37
C ASN A 38 4.21 1.35 6.03
N GLN A 39 5.18 1.70 5.17
CA GLN A 39 6.29 0.81 4.87
C GLN A 39 7.14 0.72 6.11
N LYS A 40 7.20 -0.49 6.65
CA LYS A 40 8.08 -0.83 7.75
C LYS A 40 9.51 -0.36 7.40
N PRO A 41 10.20 0.40 8.26
CA PRO A 41 11.55 0.93 8.00
C PRO A 41 12.62 -0.11 7.61
N TRP A 42 12.38 -1.38 7.94
CA TRP A 42 13.24 -2.52 7.58
C TRP A 42 12.84 -3.19 6.26
N LEU A 43 11.85 -2.67 5.55
CA LEU A 43 11.38 -3.18 4.27
C LEU A 43 12.20 -2.50 3.17
N ASP A 44 13.19 -3.22 2.64
CA ASP A 44 14.08 -2.74 1.59
C ASP A 44 13.73 -3.36 0.22
N LYS A 45 14.49 -2.99 -0.81
CA LYS A 45 14.33 -3.53 -2.17
C LYS A 45 14.47 -5.05 -2.21
N THR A 46 15.37 -5.62 -1.40
CA THR A 46 15.62 -7.08 -1.35
C THR A 46 14.44 -7.84 -0.76
N MET A 47 13.76 -7.29 0.24
CA MET A 47 12.51 -7.84 0.76
C MET A 47 11.42 -7.85 -0.31
N ARG A 48 11.35 -6.79 -1.12
CA ARG A 48 10.36 -6.68 -2.21
C ARG A 48 10.64 -7.69 -3.30
N GLU A 49 11.91 -7.90 -3.67
CA GLU A 49 12.33 -8.93 -4.61
C GLU A 49 12.00 -10.34 -4.09
N ALA A 50 12.25 -10.62 -2.82
CA ALA A 50 11.88 -11.91 -2.20
C ALA A 50 10.37 -12.16 -2.21
N LEU A 51 9.55 -11.12 -1.95
CA LEU A 51 8.09 -11.23 -1.98
C LEU A 51 7.55 -11.43 -3.40
N ASN A 52 8.15 -10.75 -4.38
CA ASN A 52 7.82 -10.94 -5.79
C ASN A 52 8.16 -12.36 -6.25
N SER A 53 9.34 -12.87 -5.90
CA SER A 53 9.75 -14.25 -6.20
C SER A 53 8.81 -15.28 -5.56
N HIS A 54 8.40 -15.07 -4.31
CA HIS A 54 7.40 -15.90 -3.65
C HIS A 54 6.05 -15.93 -4.39
N THR A 55 5.57 -14.76 -4.81
CA THR A 55 4.30 -14.64 -5.54
C THR A 55 4.39 -15.31 -6.91
N ALA A 56 5.51 -15.14 -7.62
CA ALA A 56 5.77 -15.81 -8.89
C ALA A 56 5.81 -17.34 -8.73
N ALA A 57 6.52 -17.84 -7.71
CA ALA A 57 6.61 -19.28 -7.42
C ALA A 57 5.26 -19.88 -7.01
N TYR A 58 4.41 -19.12 -6.30
CA TYR A 58 3.04 -19.53 -6.00
C TYR A 58 2.23 -19.71 -7.29
N ASN A 59 2.22 -18.70 -8.16
CA ASN A 59 1.46 -18.73 -9.41
C ASN A 59 1.95 -19.86 -10.33
N ALA A 60 3.27 -20.03 -10.47
CA ALA A 60 3.86 -21.13 -11.23
C ALA A 60 3.49 -22.50 -10.63
N GLY A 61 3.49 -22.62 -9.30
CA GLY A 61 3.12 -23.85 -8.62
C GLY A 61 1.65 -24.23 -8.78
N ILE A 62 0.74 -23.26 -8.87
CA ILE A 62 -0.67 -23.48 -9.20
C ILE A 62 -0.82 -24.05 -10.63
N ILE A 63 -0.10 -23.49 -11.61
CA ILE A 63 -0.15 -23.93 -13.00
C ILE A 63 0.47 -25.33 -13.17
N SER A 64 1.63 -25.55 -12.56
CA SER A 64 2.41 -26.80 -12.66
C SER A 64 1.91 -27.91 -11.74
N ARG A 65 1.01 -27.60 -10.79
CA ARG A 65 0.61 -28.47 -9.66
C ARG A 65 1.79 -28.97 -8.81
N ASN A 66 2.92 -28.28 -8.84
CA ASN A 66 4.11 -28.57 -8.04
C ASN A 66 4.47 -27.37 -7.15
N MET A 67 4.47 -27.56 -5.83
CA MET A 67 4.61 -26.48 -4.85
C MET A 67 5.98 -26.43 -4.16
N VAL A 68 6.99 -27.18 -4.65
CA VAL A 68 8.32 -27.26 -4.04
C VAL A 68 9.04 -25.90 -4.06
N GLU A 69 9.06 -25.23 -5.21
CA GLU A 69 9.70 -23.93 -5.37
C GLU A 69 9.02 -22.85 -4.51
N TYR A 70 7.69 -22.88 -4.43
CA TYR A 70 6.94 -22.01 -3.53
C TYR A 70 7.36 -22.18 -2.07
N LYS A 71 7.48 -23.43 -1.58
CA LYS A 71 7.91 -23.69 -0.20
C LYS A 71 9.31 -23.14 0.07
N SER A 72 10.23 -23.30 -0.90
CA SER A 72 11.58 -22.72 -0.84
C SER A 72 11.54 -21.19 -0.78
N ALA A 73 10.78 -20.55 -1.68
CA ALA A 73 10.62 -19.10 -1.72
C ALA A 73 9.98 -18.56 -0.42
N ALA A 74 8.99 -19.27 0.14
CA ALA A 74 8.35 -18.90 1.41
C ALA A 74 9.30 -19.00 2.60
N TYR A 75 10.23 -19.95 2.59
CA TYR A 75 11.30 -20.00 3.58
C TYR A 75 12.31 -18.86 3.37
N GLY A 76 12.66 -18.57 2.12
CA GLY A 76 13.48 -17.43 1.73
C GLY A 76 12.95 -16.10 2.27
N VAL A 77 11.67 -15.81 2.06
CA VAL A 77 11.00 -14.61 2.59
C VAL A 77 11.10 -14.55 4.12
N ARG A 78 10.84 -15.65 4.83
CA ARG A 78 10.95 -15.69 6.31
C ARG A 78 12.38 -15.44 6.80
N ARG A 79 13.39 -15.91 6.08
CA ARG A 79 14.81 -15.60 6.39
C ARG A 79 15.12 -14.14 6.12
N ALA A 80 14.69 -13.63 4.97
CA ALA A 80 14.87 -12.25 4.56
C ALA A 80 14.29 -11.29 5.62
N VAL A 81 13.03 -11.50 6.04
CA VAL A 81 12.38 -10.67 7.07
C VAL A 81 13.15 -10.68 8.40
N ARG A 82 13.66 -11.85 8.82
CA ARG A 82 14.45 -11.96 10.05
C ARG A 82 15.75 -11.17 9.94
N GLU A 83 16.46 -11.26 8.82
CA GLU A 83 17.71 -10.54 8.62
C GLU A 83 17.51 -9.04 8.48
N ALA A 84 16.49 -8.60 7.75
CA ALA A 84 16.12 -7.20 7.65
C ALA A 84 15.84 -6.56 9.02
N LYS A 85 15.04 -7.23 9.85
CA LYS A 85 14.77 -6.78 11.23
C LYS A 85 16.04 -6.71 12.06
N ARG A 86 16.92 -7.71 11.97
CA ARG A 86 18.21 -7.73 12.69
C ARG A 86 19.13 -6.59 12.25
N ARG A 87 19.26 -6.37 10.94
CA ARG A 87 20.07 -5.28 10.38
C ARG A 87 19.57 -3.93 10.84
N TYR A 88 18.25 -3.73 10.81
CA TYR A 88 17.63 -2.50 11.30
C TYR A 88 17.86 -2.33 12.81
N GLY A 89 17.72 -3.39 13.60
CA GLY A 89 18.05 -3.38 15.03
C GLY A 89 19.51 -3.00 15.31
N ARG A 90 20.47 -3.58 14.59
CA ARG A 90 21.90 -3.22 14.69
C ARG A 90 22.14 -1.74 14.32
N LYS A 91 21.45 -1.22 13.31
CA LYS A 91 21.54 0.19 12.93
C LYS A 91 21.05 1.10 14.06
N LEU A 92 19.92 0.78 14.68
CA LEU A 92 19.39 1.54 15.81
C LEU A 92 20.35 1.49 17.01
N GLU A 93 20.90 0.31 17.33
CA GLU A 93 21.87 0.14 18.42
C GLU A 93 23.14 0.96 18.15
N SER A 94 23.68 0.93 16.93
CA SER A 94 24.83 1.75 16.55
C SER A 94 24.54 3.25 16.66
N GLN A 95 23.33 3.69 16.30
CA GLN A 95 22.94 5.09 16.46
C GLN A 95 22.82 5.47 17.93
N PHE A 96 22.31 4.56 18.78
CA PHE A 96 22.22 4.76 20.22
C PHE A 96 23.59 5.00 20.86
N GLN A 97 24.58 4.16 20.54
CA GLN A 97 25.94 4.28 21.05
C GLN A 97 26.64 5.59 20.60
N GLN A 98 26.24 6.15 19.46
CA GLN A 98 26.91 7.32 18.86
C GLN A 98 26.25 8.67 19.17
N SER A 99 24.95 8.72 19.48
CA SER A 99 24.20 9.99 19.43
C SER A 99 23.30 10.31 20.64
N GLY A 100 23.42 9.55 21.73
CA GLY A 100 22.72 9.80 22.98
C GLY A 100 21.19 9.61 22.88
N SER A 101 20.50 9.62 24.03
CA SER A 101 19.07 9.27 24.10
C SER A 101 18.12 10.18 23.30
N ARG A 102 18.54 11.42 22.96
CA ARG A 102 17.71 12.42 22.25
C ARG A 102 17.51 12.11 20.77
N SER A 103 18.52 11.56 20.08
CA SER A 103 18.40 11.15 18.67
C SER A 103 17.46 9.93 18.51
N LEU A 104 17.45 9.05 19.51
CA LEU A 104 16.55 7.90 19.62
C LEU A 104 15.07 8.33 19.57
N TRP A 105 14.71 9.34 20.35
CA TRP A 105 13.34 9.87 20.39
C TRP A 105 12.91 10.51 19.07
N GLN A 106 13.85 11.06 18.28
CA GLN A 106 13.56 11.52 16.93
C GLN A 106 13.35 10.35 15.96
N GLY A 107 14.21 9.32 16.01
CA GLY A 107 14.08 8.12 15.19
C GLY A 107 12.80 7.31 15.48
N LEU A 108 12.38 7.24 16.75
CA LEU A 108 11.14 6.58 17.16
C LEU A 108 9.89 7.37 16.75
N ARG A 109 9.99 8.71 16.70
CA ARG A 109 8.89 9.56 16.18
C ARG A 109 8.63 9.30 14.70
N THR A 110 9.67 9.04 13.91
CA THR A 110 9.52 8.67 12.49
C THR A 110 8.90 7.29 12.26
N THR A 111 8.88 6.39 13.26
CA THR A 111 8.23 5.08 13.13
C THR A 111 6.76 5.10 13.57
N ARG A 112 6.34 6.10 14.35
CA ARG A 112 4.93 6.33 14.65
C ARG A 112 4.30 7.04 13.45
N ALA A 113 3.28 6.43 12.87
CA ALA A 113 2.39 7.14 11.95
C ALA A 113 1.97 8.45 12.61
N HIS A 114 2.18 9.56 11.89
CA HIS A 114 1.79 10.90 12.32
C HIS A 114 0.31 10.90 12.72
N PRO A 115 -0.06 11.37 13.93
CA PRO A 115 -1.47 11.49 14.29
C PRO A 115 -2.15 12.47 13.33
N PRO A 116 -3.43 12.25 12.99
CA PRO A 116 -4.18 13.22 12.20
C PRO A 116 -4.38 14.50 13.02
N ASP A 117 -4.06 15.65 12.41
CA ASP A 117 -4.51 16.97 12.85
C ASP A 117 -6.02 17.13 12.62
#